data_AF-U6DLU2-F1
#
_entry.id   AF-U6DLU2-F1
#
_cell.length_a   1.000
_cell.length_b   1.000
_cell.length_c   1.000
_cell.angle_alpha   90.00
_cell.angle_beta   90.00
_cell.angle_gamma   90.00
#
_symmetry.space_group_name_H-M   'P 1'
#
loop_
_entity.id
_entity.type
_entity.pdbx_description
1 polymer ?
#
loop_
_entity_poly.entity_id
_entity_poly.type
_entity_poly.pdbx_seq_one_letter_code
_entity_poly.pdbx_strand_id
1 'polypeptide(L)'
;MLGLRGLLLPPAGILLLLPFLPPLLLPAAPAPHRASYKPVIVVHGLFDSSYSFRHLLEYINETHPGTVVTVLDLFDGRESLRPLWEQVQGFGEAVAPIMAEAPEGVHLICYSQGGLVCRALLSVMEEHNVDSFISLSSPQMGQYGDTDYLKWLFPTSMRSNLYRICYSPWGQEFSICNYWH
;
A
#
# COMPACT_ATOMS: atom_id res chain seq x y z
N MET A 1 -60.32 -53.08 -68.38
CA MET A 1 -59.32 -53.77 -67.55
C MET A 1 -58.44 -52.72 -66.91
N LEU A 2 -58.55 -52.58 -65.58
CA LEU A 2 -57.70 -51.80 -64.64
C LEU A 2 -57.58 -50.27 -64.89
N GLY A 3 -57.77 -49.37 -63.94
CA GLY A 3 -58.03 -49.46 -62.51
C GLY A 3 -58.13 -48.03 -61.96
N LEU A 4 -59.03 -47.83 -60.99
CA LEU A 4 -59.18 -46.59 -60.22
C LEU A 4 -57.89 -46.23 -59.49
N ARG A 5 -57.60 -44.92 -59.36
CA ARG A 5 -57.27 -44.29 -58.07
C ARG A 5 -57.25 -42.76 -58.19
N GLY A 6 -58.29 -42.12 -57.64
CA GLY A 6 -58.31 -40.69 -57.41
C GLY A 6 -57.26 -40.29 -56.37
N LEU A 7 -56.54 -39.22 -56.65
CA LEU A 7 -55.58 -38.63 -55.74
C LEU A 7 -56.33 -37.77 -54.72
N LEU A 8 -56.43 -38.29 -53.49
CA LEU A 8 -57.02 -37.62 -52.34
C LEU A 8 -56.02 -36.56 -51.82
N LEU A 9 -56.39 -35.28 -51.88
CA LEU A 9 -55.65 -34.19 -51.21
C LEU A 9 -55.73 -34.40 -49.68
N PRO A 10 -54.63 -34.31 -48.93
CA PRO A 10 -54.70 -34.32 -47.48
C PRO A 10 -55.23 -32.96 -46.95
N PRO A 11 -55.82 -32.95 -45.75
CA PRO A 11 -56.69 -31.88 -45.27
C PRO A 11 -55.92 -30.66 -44.75
N ALA A 12 -56.57 -29.49 -44.82
CA ALA A 12 -56.20 -28.28 -44.13
C ALA A 12 -56.12 -28.55 -42.60
N GLY A 13 -54.92 -28.53 -42.04
CA GLY A 13 -54.76 -28.82 -40.62
C GLY A 13 -53.31 -29.03 -40.20
N ILE A 14 -52.43 -28.07 -40.45
CA ILE A 14 -51.13 -27.99 -39.76
C ILE A 14 -51.04 -26.62 -39.08
N LEU A 15 -51.57 -26.63 -37.84
CA LEU A 15 -50.88 -26.12 -36.66
C LEU A 15 -50.42 -24.64 -36.68
N LEU A 16 -51.40 -23.75 -36.52
CA LEU A 16 -51.24 -22.47 -35.82
C LEU A 16 -50.85 -22.71 -34.35
N LEU A 17 -49.57 -22.96 -34.04
CA LEU A 17 -49.05 -22.98 -32.66
C LEU A 17 -47.57 -22.56 -32.62
N LEU A 18 -47.31 -21.25 -32.73
CA LEU A 18 -46.12 -20.64 -32.11
C LEU A 18 -46.59 -19.95 -30.82
N PRO A 19 -46.67 -20.65 -29.67
CA PRO A 19 -46.93 -19.97 -28.42
C PRO A 19 -45.65 -19.25 -27.98
N PHE A 20 -45.76 -17.94 -27.78
CA PHE A 20 -45.03 -17.15 -26.78
C PHE A 20 -43.69 -17.75 -26.31
N LEU A 21 -42.63 -17.59 -27.11
CA LEU A 21 -41.27 -17.70 -26.56
C LEU A 21 -41.09 -16.51 -25.59
N PRO A 22 -40.83 -16.72 -24.29
CA PRO A 22 -40.45 -15.62 -23.42
C PRO A 22 -39.16 -15.00 -23.97
N PRO A 23 -39.01 -13.66 -23.95
CA PRO A 23 -37.78 -13.02 -24.38
C PRO A 23 -36.64 -13.60 -23.55
N LEU A 24 -35.65 -14.16 -24.24
CA LEU A 24 -34.43 -14.67 -23.62
C LEU A 24 -33.74 -13.47 -22.95
N LEU A 25 -33.91 -13.35 -21.63
CA LEU A 25 -33.16 -12.40 -20.82
C LEU A 25 -31.69 -12.79 -20.93
N LEU A 26 -30.97 -12.12 -21.82
CA LEU A 26 -29.51 -12.19 -21.84
C LEU A 26 -29.03 -11.81 -20.44
N PRO A 27 -28.22 -12.65 -19.76
CA PRO A 27 -27.64 -12.26 -18.49
C PRO A 27 -26.87 -10.97 -18.70
N ALA A 28 -27.18 -9.96 -17.89
CA ALA A 28 -26.43 -8.71 -17.88
C ALA A 28 -24.94 -9.04 -17.77
N ALA A 29 -24.12 -8.44 -18.62
CA ALA A 29 -22.68 -8.56 -18.49
C ALA A 29 -22.30 -8.22 -17.05
N PRO A 30 -21.49 -9.03 -16.35
CA PRO A 30 -21.04 -8.69 -15.01
C PRO A 30 -20.41 -7.30 -15.08
N ALA A 31 -20.83 -6.41 -14.18
CA ALA A 31 -20.18 -5.13 -14.01
C ALA A 31 -18.66 -5.38 -13.89
N PRO A 32 -17.80 -4.54 -14.49
CA PRO A 32 -16.36 -4.73 -14.37
C PRO A 32 -16.04 -4.85 -12.88
N HIS A 33 -15.47 -5.99 -12.51
CA HIS A 33 -15.01 -6.24 -11.15
C HIS A 33 -14.01 -5.13 -10.85
N ARG A 34 -14.38 -4.13 -10.02
CA ARG A 34 -13.35 -3.23 -9.47
C ARG A 34 -12.41 -4.15 -8.71
N ALA A 35 -11.17 -4.26 -9.18
CA ALA A 35 -10.15 -4.94 -8.43
C ALA A 35 -10.07 -4.24 -7.07
N SER A 36 -10.34 -4.98 -5.99
CA SER A 36 -10.15 -4.45 -4.64
C SER A 36 -8.66 -4.54 -4.33
N TYR A 37 -7.99 -3.40 -4.23
CA TYR A 37 -6.58 -3.35 -3.86
C TYR A 37 -6.43 -3.42 -2.33
N LYS A 38 -5.34 -4.04 -1.86
CA LYS A 38 -5.00 -4.03 -0.43
C LYS A 38 -4.71 -2.60 0.03
N PRO A 39 -5.03 -2.23 1.29
CA PRO A 39 -4.66 -0.93 1.82
C PRO A 39 -3.14 -0.71 1.78
N VAL A 40 -2.73 0.54 1.59
CA VAL A 40 -1.33 0.97 1.59
C VAL A 40 -1.10 1.92 2.75
N ILE A 41 -0.12 1.61 3.59
CA ILE A 41 0.33 2.50 4.67
C ILE A 41 1.66 3.11 4.26
N VAL A 42 1.78 4.43 4.37
CA VAL A 42 2.99 5.18 4.04
C VAL A 42 3.62 5.73 5.32
N VAL A 43 4.92 5.47 5.49
CA VAL A 43 5.75 5.99 6.60
C VAL A 43 6.85 6.87 6.04
N HIS A 44 6.87 8.14 6.44
CA HIS A 44 7.77 9.15 5.90
C HIS A 44 9.17 9.12 6.55
N GLY A 45 10.06 9.99 6.07
CA GLY A 45 11.43 10.13 6.54
C GLY A 45 11.66 11.37 7.39
N LEU A 46 12.93 11.81 7.45
CA LEU A 46 13.35 13.00 8.18
C LEU A 46 12.69 14.28 7.66
N PHE A 47 12.25 15.13 8.58
CA PHE A 47 11.70 16.47 8.32
C PHE A 47 10.54 16.51 7.34
N ASP A 48 9.73 15.45 7.33
CA ASP A 48 8.69 15.24 6.33
C ASP A 48 7.29 15.19 6.97
N SER A 49 6.26 15.04 6.13
CA SER A 49 4.86 14.76 6.49
C SER A 49 4.11 14.20 5.27
N SER A 50 2.82 13.92 5.42
CA SER A 50 1.95 13.49 4.32
C SER A 50 1.95 14.41 3.09
N TYR A 51 2.25 15.69 3.29
CA TYR A 51 2.30 16.69 2.22
C TYR A 51 3.24 16.30 1.07
N SER A 52 4.40 15.73 1.37
CA SER A 52 5.40 15.36 0.35
C SER A 52 4.99 14.14 -0.48
N PHE A 53 3.99 13.38 -0.03
CA PHE A 53 3.53 12.17 -0.70
C PHE A 53 2.38 12.42 -1.68
N ARG A 54 1.90 13.66 -1.85
CA ARG A 54 0.79 14.00 -2.75
C ARG A 54 0.91 13.40 -4.15
N HIS A 55 2.10 13.42 -4.74
CA HIS A 55 2.36 12.85 -6.06
C HIS A 55 2.34 11.31 -6.06
N LEU A 56 2.81 10.68 -4.99
CA LEU A 56 2.67 9.24 -4.84
C LEU A 56 1.19 8.84 -4.76
N LEU A 57 0.37 9.61 -4.02
CA LEU A 57 -1.07 9.37 -3.93
C LEU A 57 -1.77 9.54 -5.28
N GLU A 58 -1.38 10.57 -6.05
CA GLU A 58 -1.85 10.77 -7.43
C GLU A 58 -1.53 9.55 -8.29
N TYR A 59 -0.28 9.07 -8.29
CA TYR A 59 0.11 7.90 -9.07
C TYR A 59 -0.63 6.63 -8.67
N ILE A 60 -0.76 6.35 -7.35
CA ILE A 60 -1.52 5.19 -6.88
C ILE A 60 -2.97 5.28 -7.33
N ASN A 61 -3.60 6.46 -7.26
CA ASN A 61 -4.99 6.62 -7.67
C ASN A 61 -5.17 6.50 -9.19
N GLU A 62 -4.21 6.98 -9.98
CA GLU A 62 -4.21 6.86 -11.45
C GLU A 62 -4.08 5.40 -11.90
N THR A 63 -3.24 4.60 -11.25
CA THR A 63 -2.96 3.21 -11.67
C THR A 63 -3.79 2.17 -10.94
N HIS A 64 -4.15 2.42 -9.68
CA HIS A 64 -4.92 1.53 -8.81
C HIS A 64 -6.11 2.27 -8.17
N PRO A 65 -7.09 2.70 -8.99
CA PRO A 65 -8.20 3.53 -8.52
C PRO A 65 -9.00 2.82 -7.42
N GLY A 66 -9.23 3.54 -6.32
CA GLY A 66 -9.96 3.03 -5.14
C GLY A 66 -9.08 2.34 -4.09
N THR A 67 -7.76 2.30 -4.27
CA THR A 67 -6.83 1.88 -3.20
C THR A 67 -6.94 2.83 -2.01
N VAL A 68 -7.16 2.28 -0.81
CA VAL A 68 -7.12 3.05 0.44
C VAL A 68 -5.66 3.27 0.81
N VAL A 69 -5.20 4.52 0.77
CA VAL A 69 -3.83 4.90 1.16
C VAL A 69 -3.88 5.75 2.42
N THR A 70 -3.19 5.30 3.46
CA THR A 70 -3.04 6.02 4.73
C THR A 70 -1.59 6.48 4.86
N VAL A 71 -1.36 7.79 4.75
CA VAL A 71 -0.07 8.39 5.09
C VAL A 71 -0.12 8.81 6.56
N LEU A 72 0.75 8.22 7.37
CA LEU A 72 0.74 8.43 8.82
C LEU A 72 1.52 9.71 9.17
N ASP A 73 0.81 10.75 9.60
CA ASP A 73 1.37 12.02 10.11
C ASP A 73 1.77 11.87 11.59
N LEU A 74 2.78 11.02 11.83
CA LEU A 74 3.38 10.79 13.14
C LEU A 74 4.86 11.10 13.07
N PHE A 75 5.37 11.82 14.07
CA PHE A 75 6.76 12.27 14.11
C PHE A 75 7.12 13.21 12.94
N ASP A 76 6.18 14.05 12.52
CA ASP A 76 6.38 15.05 11.47
C ASP A 76 7.48 16.06 11.80
N GLY A 77 8.11 16.60 10.75
CA GLY A 77 9.04 17.71 10.88
C GLY A 77 10.20 17.38 11.82
N ARG A 78 10.36 18.16 12.90
CA ARG A 78 11.47 17.96 13.85
C ARG A 78 11.28 16.72 14.74
N GLU A 79 10.04 16.25 14.91
CA GLU A 79 9.77 15.08 15.73
C GLU A 79 10.33 13.80 15.10
N SER A 80 10.61 13.80 13.80
CA SER A 80 11.34 12.72 13.10
C SER A 80 12.78 12.52 13.64
N LEU A 81 13.28 13.46 14.44
CA LEU A 81 14.56 13.33 15.14
C LEU A 81 14.47 12.55 16.45
N ARG A 82 13.28 12.20 16.94
CA ARG A 82 13.11 11.36 18.15
C ARG A 82 13.69 9.95 17.97
N PRO A 83 14.10 9.27 19.04
CA PRO A 83 14.71 7.94 18.95
C PRO A 83 13.89 6.97 18.07
N LEU A 84 14.54 6.20 17.22
CA LEU A 84 13.83 5.31 16.29
C LEU A 84 12.96 4.27 17.02
N TRP A 85 13.37 3.83 18.21
CA TRP A 85 12.56 2.92 19.02
C TRP A 85 11.27 3.54 19.55
N GLU A 86 11.27 4.84 19.84
CA GLU A 86 10.05 5.58 20.17
C GLU A 86 9.12 5.65 18.95
N GLN A 87 9.69 5.92 17.77
CA GLN A 87 8.93 5.93 16.52
C GLN A 87 8.32 4.55 16.23
N VAL A 88 9.08 3.46 16.40
CA VAL A 88 8.59 2.09 16.21
C VAL A 88 7.37 1.81 17.07
N GLN A 89 7.36 2.24 18.33
CA GLN A 89 6.20 2.08 19.20
C GLN A 89 4.99 2.89 18.69
N GLY A 90 5.18 4.18 18.43
CA GLY A 90 4.08 5.06 17.99
C GLY A 90 3.48 4.62 16.63
N PHE A 91 4.33 4.24 15.67
CA PHE A 91 3.85 3.70 14.40
C PHE A 91 3.19 2.32 14.57
N GLY A 92 3.69 1.47 15.47
CA GLY A 92 3.06 0.19 15.78
C GLY A 92 1.62 0.35 16.28
N GLU A 93 1.39 1.29 17.20
CA GLU A 93 0.06 1.62 17.71
C GLU A 93 -0.90 2.11 16.61
N ALA A 94 -0.41 2.91 15.67
CA ALA A 94 -1.21 3.45 14.57
C ALA A 94 -1.47 2.43 13.45
N VAL A 95 -0.53 1.53 13.20
CA VAL A 95 -0.62 0.51 12.14
C VAL A 95 -1.51 -0.66 12.52
N ALA A 96 -1.50 -1.06 13.81
CA ALA A 96 -2.27 -2.21 14.31
C ALA A 96 -3.77 -2.19 13.94
N PRO A 97 -4.55 -1.11 14.16
CA PRO A 97 -5.96 -1.08 13.78
C PRO A 97 -6.17 -1.16 12.26
N ILE A 98 -5.29 -0.55 11.46
CA ILE A 98 -5.39 -0.59 9.98
C ILE A 98 -5.20 -2.03 9.48
N MET A 99 -4.24 -2.75 10.07
CA MET A 99 -3.99 -4.15 9.76
C MET A 99 -5.15 -5.05 10.19
N ALA A 100 -5.74 -4.80 11.36
CA ALA A 100 -6.88 -5.57 11.86
C ALA A 100 -8.13 -5.46 10.96
N GLU A 101 -8.31 -4.32 10.29
CA GLU A 101 -9.40 -4.08 9.35
C GLU A 101 -9.13 -4.63 7.94
N ALA A 102 -7.91 -5.12 7.68
CA ALA A 102 -7.46 -5.60 6.38
C ALA A 102 -7.22 -7.13 6.41
N PRO A 103 -8.25 -7.98 6.28
CA PRO A 103 -8.09 -9.44 6.41
C PRO A 103 -7.14 -10.05 5.36
N GLU A 104 -7.08 -9.46 4.17
CA GLU A 104 -6.17 -9.88 3.09
C GLU A 104 -4.76 -9.26 3.23
N GLY A 105 -4.51 -8.48 4.27
CA GLY A 105 -3.24 -7.81 4.53
C GLY A 105 -3.13 -6.41 3.92
N VAL A 106 -1.97 -5.79 4.16
CA VAL A 106 -1.64 -4.42 3.74
C VAL A 106 -0.29 -4.36 3.03
N HIS A 107 -0.03 -3.28 2.31
CA HIS A 107 1.30 -2.93 1.84
C HIS A 107 1.90 -1.78 2.66
N LEU A 108 3.21 -1.80 2.87
CA LEU A 108 3.95 -0.68 3.46
C LEU A 108 4.84 -0.02 2.41
N ILE A 109 4.80 1.31 2.33
CA ILE A 109 5.79 2.11 1.60
C ILE A 109 6.50 3.00 2.61
N CYS A 110 7.78 2.74 2.82
CA CYS A 110 8.54 3.38 3.89
C CYS A 110 9.74 4.12 3.31
N TYR A 111 9.68 5.45 3.33
CA TYR A 111 10.63 6.33 2.65
C TYR A 111 11.80 6.74 3.55
N SER A 112 13.01 6.69 2.99
CA SER A 112 14.23 7.15 3.67
C SER A 112 14.35 6.55 5.08
N GLN A 113 14.38 7.36 6.14
CA GLN A 113 14.46 6.90 7.53
C GLN A 113 13.27 6.00 7.92
N GLY A 114 12.07 6.25 7.39
CA GLY A 114 10.88 5.45 7.67
C GLY A 114 11.06 3.97 7.35
N GLY A 115 11.91 3.61 6.40
CA GLY A 115 12.19 2.20 6.10
C GLY A 115 12.94 1.45 7.20
N LEU A 116 13.71 2.15 8.05
CA LEU A 116 14.30 1.54 9.25
C LEU A 116 13.24 1.33 10.34
N VAL A 117 12.35 2.32 10.52
CA VAL A 117 11.22 2.22 11.45
C VAL A 117 10.32 1.05 11.07
N CYS A 118 9.91 0.95 9.80
CA CYS A 118 9.12 -0.17 9.31
C CYS A 118 9.84 -1.50 9.47
N ARG A 119 11.11 -1.61 9.09
CA ARG A 119 11.87 -2.86 9.26
C ARG A 119 11.90 -3.30 10.72
N ALA A 120 12.17 -2.36 11.64
CA ALA A 120 12.19 -2.65 13.08
C ALA A 120 10.80 -3.02 13.60
N LEU A 121 9.76 -2.29 13.20
CA LEU A 121 8.36 -2.60 13.54
C LEU A 121 8.00 -4.04 13.13
N LEU A 122 8.25 -4.43 11.88
CA LEU A 122 7.98 -5.79 11.41
C LEU A 122 8.85 -6.86 12.08
N SER A 123 9.98 -6.46 12.67
CA SER A 123 10.83 -7.40 13.42
C SER A 123 10.35 -7.63 14.85
N VAL A 124 9.59 -6.70 15.43
CA VAL A 124 9.15 -6.76 16.84
C VAL A 124 7.67 -6.97 17.02
N MET A 125 6.86 -6.71 16.00
CA MET A 125 5.43 -6.97 16.01
C MET A 125 5.19 -8.46 15.74
N GLU A 126 4.74 -9.20 16.75
CA GLU A 126 4.56 -10.66 16.67
C GLU A 126 3.61 -11.07 15.53
N GLU A 127 2.53 -10.32 15.34
CA GLU A 127 1.50 -10.59 14.34
C GLU A 127 1.31 -9.37 13.45
N HIS A 128 1.84 -9.44 12.22
CA HIS A 128 1.61 -8.45 11.17
C HIS A 128 1.12 -9.13 9.89
N ASN A 129 0.27 -8.44 9.11
CA ASN A 129 -0.22 -8.94 7.82
C ASN A 129 0.31 -8.13 6.62
N VAL A 130 1.53 -7.60 6.73
CA VAL A 130 2.21 -6.95 5.59
C VAL A 130 2.50 -7.98 4.50
N ASP A 131 1.99 -7.69 3.31
CA ASP A 131 2.26 -8.45 2.08
C ASP A 131 3.52 -7.93 1.39
N SER A 132 3.53 -6.64 1.04
CA SER A 132 4.70 -6.01 0.40
C SER A 132 5.26 -4.93 1.29
N PHE A 133 6.52 -5.10 1.69
CA PHE A 133 7.32 -4.07 2.35
C PHE A 133 8.23 -3.40 1.32
N ILE A 134 7.89 -2.16 0.95
CA ILE A 134 8.65 -1.35 -0.01
C ILE A 134 9.53 -0.38 0.77
N SER A 135 10.81 -0.72 0.90
CA SER A 135 11.83 0.18 1.44
C SER A 135 12.29 1.17 0.37
N LEU A 136 11.75 2.38 0.39
CA LEU A 136 11.99 3.38 -0.63
C LEU A 136 13.23 4.22 -0.28
N SER A 137 14.38 3.83 -0.84
CA SER A 137 15.67 4.52 -0.67
C SER A 137 16.08 4.73 0.79
N SER A 138 15.86 3.71 1.63
CA SER A 138 16.14 3.75 3.06
C SER A 138 17.59 3.37 3.38
N PRO A 139 18.23 3.96 4.41
CA PRO A 139 19.58 3.61 4.83
C PRO A 139 19.58 2.29 5.62
N GLN A 140 19.19 1.18 4.97
CA GLN A 140 18.96 -0.11 5.63
C GLN A 140 20.17 -0.65 6.39
N MET A 141 21.37 -0.35 5.89
CA MET A 141 22.67 -0.67 6.49
C MET A 141 23.35 0.53 7.14
N GLY A 142 22.55 1.51 7.58
CA GLY A 142 23.05 2.73 8.20
C GLY A 142 23.48 3.80 7.19
N GLN A 143 23.94 4.92 7.74
CA GLN A 143 24.36 6.11 7.01
C GLN A 143 25.79 6.48 7.41
N TYR A 144 26.64 6.71 6.41
CA TYR A 144 27.97 7.28 6.60
C TYR A 144 28.32 8.26 5.46
N GLY A 145 27.88 9.51 5.61
CA GLY A 145 28.11 10.53 4.60
C GLY A 145 27.77 11.93 5.10
N ASP A 146 28.42 12.94 4.51
CA ASP A 146 28.10 14.34 4.76
C ASP A 146 26.85 14.73 3.94
N THR A 147 25.80 15.17 4.61
CA THR A 147 24.58 15.67 3.98
C THR A 147 24.29 17.08 4.48
N ASP A 148 23.49 17.85 3.73
CA ASP A 148 23.18 19.23 4.11
C ASP A 148 22.39 19.31 5.43
N TYR A 149 21.51 18.34 5.69
CA TYR A 149 20.79 18.24 6.97
C TYR A 149 21.74 17.93 8.14
N LEU A 150 22.77 17.10 7.93
CA LEU A 150 23.78 16.82 8.97
C LEU A 150 24.63 18.06 9.27
N LYS A 151 25.02 18.82 8.25
CA LYS A 151 25.75 20.08 8.46
C LYS A 151 24.90 21.11 9.20
N TRP A 152 23.58 21.14 8.96
CA TRP A 152 22.68 22.01 9.69
C TRP A 152 22.54 21.60 11.17
N LEU A 153 22.41 20.31 11.47
CA LEU A 153 22.28 19.79 12.84
C LEU A 153 23.60 19.77 13.63
N PHE A 154 24.71 19.49 12.96
CA PHE A 154 26.04 19.36 13.56
C PHE A 154 27.07 20.21 12.80
N PRO A 155 26.99 21.56 12.90
CA PRO A 155 27.76 22.47 12.04
C PRO A 155 29.29 22.34 12.17
N THR A 156 29.77 21.82 13.30
CA THR A 156 31.19 21.68 13.62
C THR A 156 31.72 20.26 13.43
N SER A 157 30.89 19.33 12.94
CA SER A 157 31.26 17.92 12.78
C SER A 157 31.20 17.49 11.32
N MET A 158 32.30 16.95 10.83
CA MET A 158 32.36 16.19 9.58
C MET A 158 31.90 14.75 9.82
N ARG A 159 31.51 14.01 8.77
CA ARG A 159 31.15 12.58 8.85
C ARG A 159 32.13 11.77 9.71
N SER A 160 33.43 12.00 9.57
CA SER A 160 34.47 11.25 10.29
C SER A 160 34.51 11.53 11.79
N ASN A 161 33.77 12.54 12.28
CA ASN A 161 33.72 12.92 13.69
C ASN A 161 32.32 12.74 14.31
N LEU A 162 31.27 12.52 13.51
CA LEU A 162 29.91 12.34 14.02
C LEU A 162 29.79 11.18 15.00
N TYR A 163 30.60 10.13 14.85
CA TYR A 163 30.66 9.01 15.80
C TYR A 163 30.94 9.47 17.25
N ARG A 164 31.69 10.57 17.45
CA ARG A 164 31.99 11.11 18.79
C ARG A 164 30.76 11.65 19.50
N ILE A 165 29.75 12.06 18.74
CA ILE A 165 28.47 12.53 19.24
C ILE A 165 27.51 11.35 19.27
N CYS A 166 27.33 10.66 18.15
CA CYS A 166 26.34 9.61 17.98
C CYS A 166 26.58 8.39 18.88
N TYR A 167 27.82 8.02 19.18
CA TYR A 167 28.13 6.91 20.08
C TYR A 167 28.35 7.36 21.52
N SER A 168 27.53 8.30 21.96
CA SER A 168 27.34 8.66 23.37
C SER A 168 25.90 8.33 23.80
N PRO A 169 25.63 8.15 25.11
CA PRO A 169 24.26 7.89 25.58
C PRO A 169 23.25 8.92 25.07
N TRP A 170 23.59 10.21 25.16
CA TRP A 170 22.74 11.31 24.68
C TRP A 170 22.64 11.36 23.16
N GLY A 171 23.68 10.94 22.43
CA GLY A 171 23.64 10.84 20.98
C GLY A 171 22.63 9.82 20.49
N GLN A 172 22.48 8.70 21.20
CA GLN A 172 21.48 7.68 20.87
C GLN A 172 20.03 8.12 21.13
N GLU A 173 19.81 9.29 21.72
CA GLU A 173 18.48 9.91 21.81
C GLU A 173 18.08 10.68 20.53
N PHE A 174 18.93 10.69 19.49
CA PHE A 174 18.64 11.29 18.19
C PHE A 174 18.53 10.22 17.09
N SER A 175 17.45 10.29 16.30
CA SER A 175 17.11 9.27 15.30
C SER A 175 18.26 8.97 14.34
N ILE A 176 18.92 10.00 13.82
CA ILE A 176 20.06 9.89 12.88
C ILE A 176 21.21 9.06 13.47
N CYS A 177 21.46 9.19 14.77
CA CYS A 177 22.52 8.47 15.44
C CYS A 177 22.17 7.00 15.71
N ASN A 178 20.90 6.61 15.68
CA ASN A 178 20.50 5.20 15.82
C ASN A 178 20.84 4.33 14.61
N TYR A 179 21.26 4.94 13.50
CA TYR A 179 21.74 4.24 12.30
C TYR A 179 22.99 4.88 11.69
N TRP A 180 23.73 5.68 12.46
CA TRP A 180 25.04 6.15 12.02
C TRP A 180 26.02 4.98 12.00
N HIS A 181 26.66 4.73 10.86
CA HIS A 181 27.61 3.63 10.66
C HIS A 181 29.07 4.08 10.74
#